data_AF-A0A0L9TUT1-F1
#
_entry.id   AF-A0A0L9TUT1-F1
#
_cell.length_a   1.000
_cell.length_b   1.000
_cell.length_c   1.000
_cell.angle_alpha   90.00
_cell.angle_beta   90.00
_cell.angle_gamma   90.00
#
_symmetry.space_group_name_H-M   'P 1'
#
loop_
_entity.id
_entity.type
_entity.pdbx_description
1 polymer ?
#
loop_
_entity_poly.entity_id
_entity_poly.type
_entity_poly.pdbx_seq_one_letter_code
_entity_poly.pdbx_strand_id
1 'polypeptide(L)'
;MRSFVPAIYDVTVAIPKSSPAPTMLRLFRGKSSVVHVHIKRHLMKDLPEENEAVAQWCRDIFVAKDALLDKHIAEDTFSGQELQDTGRPVKSLVVVISWACVVVTGAIKFLQWSSLLSSWKGIAFSAIGLGVVTLLMHILIQFSQAERSTPSKVAPAKSRNREEIEARDNKQD
;
A
#
# COMPACT_ATOMS: atom_id res chain seq x y z
N MET A 1 -17.31 -14.82 11.62
CA MET A 1 -16.60 -14.42 10.38
C MET A 1 -17.06 -15.22 9.16
N ARG A 2 -17.16 -16.56 9.23
CA ARG A 2 -17.56 -17.41 8.08
C ARG A 2 -18.98 -17.16 7.55
N SER A 3 -19.89 -16.67 8.39
CA SER A 3 -21.26 -16.29 8.00
C SER A 3 -21.33 -15.01 7.15
N PHE A 4 -20.29 -14.18 7.20
CA PHE A 4 -20.26 -12.87 6.53
C PHE A 4 -19.33 -12.86 5.31
N VAL A 5 -18.26 -13.66 5.33
CA VAL A 5 -17.28 -13.71 4.25
C VAL A 5 -17.56 -14.93 3.35
N PRO A 6 -18.01 -14.72 2.09
CA PRO A 6 -18.39 -15.82 1.21
C PRO A 6 -17.19 -16.56 0.61
N ALA A 7 -16.05 -15.89 0.44
CA ALA A 7 -14.84 -16.46 -0.13
C ALA A 7 -13.59 -15.70 0.33
N ILE A 8 -12.45 -16.40 0.34
CA ILE A 8 -11.12 -15.86 0.55
C ILE A 8 -10.44 -15.79 -0.82
N TYR A 9 -9.93 -14.61 -1.17
CA TYR A 9 -9.09 -14.45 -2.35
C TYR A 9 -7.64 -14.53 -1.92
N ASP A 10 -6.98 -15.55 -2.40
CA ASP A 10 -5.56 -15.69 -2.27
C ASP A 10 -4.87 -14.94 -3.42
N VAL A 11 -4.01 -13.98 -3.08
CA VAL A 11 -3.32 -13.13 -4.04
C VAL A 11 -1.81 -13.29 -3.83
N THR A 12 -1.12 -13.74 -4.87
CA THR A 12 0.34 -13.79 -4.92
C THR A 12 0.82 -12.81 -5.97
N VAL A 13 1.72 -11.91 -5.56
CA VAL A 13 2.24 -10.85 -6.40
C VAL A 13 3.72 -11.06 -6.59
N ALA A 14 4.17 -11.04 -7.84
CA ALA A 14 5.58 -11.13 -8.15
C ALA A 14 5.97 -10.08 -9.20
N ILE A 15 7.19 -9.59 -9.07
CA ILE A 15 7.76 -8.60 -9.98
C ILE A 15 8.79 -9.34 -10.84
N PRO A 16 8.62 -9.38 -12.16
CA PRO A 16 9.58 -10.06 -13.03
C PRO A 16 10.93 -9.35 -12.98
N LYS A 17 12.03 -10.10 -13.07
CA LYS A 17 13.40 -9.53 -12.97
C LYS A 17 13.72 -8.58 -14.12
N SER A 18 13.02 -8.77 -15.25
CA SER A 18 13.10 -7.93 -16.43
C SER A 18 12.49 -6.53 -16.23
N SER A 19 11.60 -6.35 -15.24
CA SER A 19 10.92 -5.09 -14.98
C SER A 19 11.44 -4.40 -13.70
N PRO A 20 11.64 -3.08 -13.73
CA PRO A 20 12.03 -2.36 -12.52
C PRO A 20 10.89 -2.34 -11.50
N ALA A 21 11.22 -2.50 -10.22
CA ALA A 21 10.24 -2.56 -9.14
C ALA A 21 9.33 -1.31 -9.07
N PRO A 22 8.03 -1.48 -8.77
CA PRO A 22 7.09 -0.38 -8.64
C PRO A 22 7.41 0.41 -7.38
N THR A 23 8.08 1.55 -7.55
CA THR A 23 8.33 2.51 -6.47
C THR A 23 7.31 3.64 -6.52
N MET A 24 6.89 4.17 -5.36
CA MET A 24 6.03 5.36 -5.27
C MET A 24 6.55 6.51 -6.17
N LEU A 25 7.86 6.77 -6.13
CA LEU A 25 8.49 7.80 -6.96
C LEU A 25 8.34 7.54 -8.47
N ARG A 26 8.36 6.27 -8.90
CA ARG A 26 8.16 5.90 -10.31
C ARG A 26 6.72 6.09 -10.74
N LEU A 27 5.77 5.74 -9.86
CA LEU A 27 4.35 5.95 -10.09
C LEU A 27 4.04 7.45 -10.27
N PHE A 28 4.56 8.31 -9.39
CA PHE A 28 4.42 9.77 -9.53
C PHE A 28 5.09 10.33 -10.78
N ARG A 29 6.19 9.71 -11.24
CA ARG A 29 6.84 10.05 -12.51
C ARG A 29 6.15 9.46 -13.75
N GLY A 30 5.02 8.77 -13.58
CA GLY A 30 4.29 8.14 -14.69
C GLY A 30 5.06 7.00 -15.37
N LYS A 31 6.07 6.42 -14.73
CA LYS A 31 6.84 5.31 -15.29
C LYS A 31 6.07 4.00 -15.10
N SER A 32 5.85 3.28 -16.20
CA SER A 32 5.24 1.94 -16.16
C SER A 32 6.14 0.94 -15.41
N SER A 33 5.48 -0.01 -14.74
CA SER A 33 6.06 -1.15 -14.04
C SER A 33 5.15 -2.34 -14.28
N VAL A 34 5.71 -3.48 -14.67
CA VAL A 34 4.94 -4.71 -14.87
C VAL A 34 4.96 -5.50 -13.57
N VAL A 35 3.80 -6.03 -13.20
CA VAL A 35 3.63 -6.88 -12.01
C VAL A 35 2.78 -8.06 -12.43
N HIS A 36 3.23 -9.27 -12.13
CA HIS A 36 2.46 -10.49 -12.35
C HIS A 36 1.67 -10.79 -11.08
N VAL A 37 0.36 -10.94 -11.21
CA VAL A 37 -0.54 -11.20 -10.09
C VAL A 37 -1.26 -12.52 -10.35
N HIS A 38 -1.10 -13.46 -9.43
CA HIS A 38 -1.85 -14.71 -9.42
C HIS A 38 -2.95 -14.62 -8.35
N ILE A 39 -4.21 -14.77 -8.77
CA ILE A 39 -5.37 -14.72 -7.88
C ILE A 39 -6.08 -16.06 -7.90
N LYS A 40 -6.22 -16.68 -6.73
CA LYS A 40 -6.98 -17.92 -6.54
C LYS A 40 -8.12 -17.70 -5.56
N ARG A 41 -9.34 -18.08 -5.94
CA ARG A 41 -10.51 -17.96 -5.08
C ARG A 41 -10.74 -19.26 -4.32
N HIS A 42 -10.84 -19.17 -3.00
CA HIS A 42 -11.22 -20.27 -2.12
C HIS A 42 -12.59 -19.96 -1.50
N LEU A 43 -13.58 -20.83 -1.67
CA LEU A 43 -14.89 -20.63 -1.04
C LEU A 43 -14.80 -20.94 0.45
N MET A 44 -15.55 -20.20 1.26
CA MET A 44 -15.54 -20.41 2.71
C MET A 44 -16.10 -21.78 3.13
N LYS A 45 -16.87 -22.42 2.24
CA LYS A 45 -17.42 -23.77 2.42
C LYS A 45 -16.36 -24.87 2.34
N ASP A 46 -15.29 -24.63 1.58
CA ASP A 46 -14.24 -25.62 1.34
C ASP A 46 -13.15 -25.58 2.43
N LEU A 47 -13.30 -24.67 3.40
CA LEU A 47 -12.31 -24.40 4.42
C LEU A 47 -12.57 -25.27 5.67
N PRO A 48 -11.56 -25.94 6.25
CA PRO A 48 -11.74 -26.78 7.44
C PRO A 48 -12.37 -26.01 8.60
N GLU A 49 -13.26 -26.60 9.40
CA GLU A 49 -13.93 -25.87 10.51
C GLU A 49 -13.08 -25.81 11.79
N GLU A 50 -12.22 -26.80 12.01
CA GLU A 50 -11.38 -26.89 13.19
C GLU A 50 -10.16 -25.96 13.11
N ASN A 51 -9.82 -25.30 14.23
CA ASN A 51 -8.72 -24.33 14.29
C ASN A 51 -7.36 -24.95 13.90
N GLU A 52 -7.09 -26.19 14.30
CA GLU A 52 -5.84 -26.88 13.96
C GLU A 52 -5.76 -27.17 12.46
N ALA A 53 -6.86 -27.65 11.86
CA ALA A 53 -6.96 -27.89 10.43
C ALA A 53 -6.87 -26.60 9.60
N VAL A 54 -7.40 -25.47 10.11
CA VAL A 54 -7.22 -24.15 9.50
C VAL A 54 -5.76 -23.72 9.55
N ALA A 55 -5.07 -23.93 10.67
CA ALA A 55 -3.65 -23.62 10.79
C ALA A 55 -2.81 -24.44 9.81
N GLN A 56 -3.13 -25.72 9.63
CA GLN A 56 -2.48 -26.58 8.64
C GLN A 56 -2.76 -26.09 7.21
N TRP A 57 -4.01 -25.77 6.88
CA TRP A 57 -4.37 -25.22 5.58
C TRP A 57 -3.63 -23.91 5.26
N CYS A 58 -3.50 -23.01 6.24
CA CYS A 58 -2.73 -21.78 6.09
C CYS A 58 -1.24 -22.07 5.79
N ARG A 59 -0.65 -23.08 6.44
CA ARG A 59 0.73 -23.52 6.17
C ARG A 59 0.85 -24.10 4.75
N ASP A 60 -0.08 -24.96 4.36
CA ASP A 60 -0.05 -25.61 3.05
C ASP A 60 -0.19 -24.59 1.92
N ILE A 61 -1.08 -23.60 2.07
CA ILE A 61 -1.18 -22.47 1.12
C ILE A 61 0.09 -21.65 1.10
N PHE A 62 0.68 -21.37 2.25
CA PHE A 62 1.93 -20.61 2.32
C PHE A 62 3.07 -21.32 1.57
N VAL A 63 3.25 -22.61 1.80
CA VAL A 63 4.27 -23.42 1.08
C VAL A 63 3.98 -23.49 -0.41
N ALA A 64 2.71 -23.64 -0.81
CA ALA A 64 2.32 -23.65 -2.21
C ALA A 64 2.65 -22.30 -2.91
N LYS A 65 2.45 -21.17 -2.22
CA LYS A 65 2.83 -19.84 -2.73
C LYS A 65 4.33 -19.68 -2.89
N ASP A 66 5.09 -20.14 -1.90
CA ASP A 66 6.55 -20.05 -1.91
C ASP A 66 7.11 -20.82 -3.13
N ALA A 67 6.62 -22.05 -3.34
CA ALA A 67 6.96 -22.84 -4.52
C ALA A 67 6.51 -22.19 -5.85
N LEU A 68 5.37 -21.49 -5.87
CA LEU A 68 4.93 -20.72 -7.05
C LEU A 68 5.84 -19.51 -7.31
N LEU A 69 6.31 -18.85 -6.25
CA LEU A 69 7.21 -17.71 -6.35
C LEU A 69 8.58 -18.16 -6.85
N ASP A 70 9.11 -19.28 -6.36
CA ASP A 70 10.36 -19.88 -6.83
C ASP A 70 10.31 -20.22 -8.32
N LYS A 71 9.19 -20.81 -8.78
CA LYS A 71 8.96 -21.05 -10.21
C LYS A 71 8.92 -19.75 -11.01
N HIS A 72 8.24 -18.73 -10.50
CA HIS A 72 8.22 -17.42 -11.15
C HIS A 72 9.61 -16.77 -11.20
N ILE A 73 10.44 -16.94 -10.16
CA ILE A 73 11.83 -16.44 -10.14
C ILE A 73 12.71 -17.12 -11.20
N ALA A 74 12.41 -18.38 -11.54
CA ALA A 74 13.11 -19.18 -12.54
C ALA A 74 12.59 -18.96 -13.97
N GLU A 75 11.28 -18.90 -14.16
CA GLU A 75 10.60 -18.88 -15.48
C GLU A 75 10.05 -17.49 -15.87
N ASP A 76 10.14 -16.49 -14.98
CA ASP A 76 9.59 -15.11 -15.11
C ASP A 76 8.05 -15.07 -15.34
N THR A 77 7.36 -16.22 -15.21
CA THR A 77 5.92 -16.40 -15.50
C THR A 77 5.29 -17.35 -14.46
N PHE A 78 4.01 -17.16 -14.15
CA PHE A 78 3.24 -18.16 -13.41
C PHE A 78 2.76 -19.24 -14.38
N SER A 79 3.40 -20.41 -14.36
CA SER A 79 3.09 -21.53 -15.26
C SER A 79 1.61 -21.94 -15.21
N GLY A 80 0.92 -21.92 -16.36
CA GLY A 80 -0.36 -22.64 -16.55
C GLY A 80 -1.67 -21.83 -16.50
N GLN A 81 -1.65 -20.50 -16.52
CA GLN A 81 -2.89 -19.71 -16.65
C GLN A 81 -2.79 -18.67 -17.77
N GLU A 82 -3.87 -18.52 -18.54
CA GLU A 82 -4.00 -17.44 -19.50
C GLU A 82 -3.84 -16.10 -18.77
N LEU A 83 -2.86 -15.32 -19.22
CA LEU A 83 -2.59 -14.00 -18.71
C LEU A 83 -3.80 -13.11 -19.03
N GLN A 84 -4.69 -12.92 -18.05
CA GLN A 84 -5.77 -11.95 -18.20
C GLN A 84 -5.16 -10.57 -18.14
N ASP A 85 -4.89 -10.00 -19.32
CA ASP A 85 -4.51 -8.60 -19.44
C ASP A 85 -5.71 -7.77 -18.97
N THR A 86 -5.58 -7.26 -17.74
CA THR A 86 -6.54 -6.31 -17.19
C THR A 86 -6.27 -4.97 -17.84
N GLY A 87 -6.70 -4.85 -19.11
CA GLY A 87 -6.49 -3.66 -19.92
C GLY A 87 -6.98 -2.41 -19.20
N ARG A 88 -6.27 -1.30 -19.41
CA ARG A 88 -6.59 -0.03 -18.75
C ARG A 88 -8.01 0.44 -19.15
N PRO A 89 -8.92 0.72 -18.20
CA PRO A 89 -10.29 1.08 -18.54
C PRO A 89 -10.35 2.49 -19.15
N VAL A 90 -10.30 2.58 -20.48
CA VAL A 90 -10.38 3.84 -21.24
C VAL A 90 -11.65 4.64 -20.95
N LYS A 91 -12.74 3.95 -20.61
CA LYS A 91 -14.03 4.57 -20.27
C LYS A 91 -13.93 5.48 -19.05
N SER A 92 -13.20 5.07 -18.01
CA SER A 92 -13.01 5.88 -16.80
C SER A 92 -12.19 7.13 -17.11
N LEU A 93 -11.15 7.00 -17.94
CA LEU A 93 -10.28 8.11 -18.32
C LEU A 93 -11.06 9.22 -19.05
N VAL A 94 -11.96 8.84 -19.97
CA VAL A 94 -12.80 9.79 -20.71
C VAL A 94 -13.72 10.56 -19.77
N VAL A 95 -14.34 9.88 -18.80
CA VAL A 95 -15.22 10.53 -17.81
C VAL A 95 -14.43 11.54 -16.98
N VAL A 96 -13.23 11.19 -16.52
CA VAL A 96 -12.37 12.08 -15.73
C VAL A 96 -11.94 13.30 -16.54
N ILE A 97 -11.54 13.11 -17.81
CA ILE A 97 -11.15 14.22 -18.69
C ILE A 97 -12.35 15.15 -18.95
N SER A 98 -13.53 14.59 -19.22
CA SER A 98 -14.75 15.37 -19.44
C SER A 98 -15.11 16.22 -18.21
N TRP A 99 -15.09 15.63 -17.02
CA TRP A 99 -15.30 16.37 -15.76
C TRP A 99 -14.24 17.43 -15.53
N ALA A 100 -12.97 17.13 -15.79
CA ALA A 100 -11.90 18.12 -15.67
C ALA A 100 -12.12 19.31 -16.62
N CYS A 101 -12.53 19.08 -17.87
CA CYS A 101 -12.86 20.15 -18.81
C CYS A 101 -14.04 21.01 -18.32
N VAL A 102 -15.10 20.40 -17.78
CA VAL A 102 -16.25 21.13 -17.21
C VAL A 102 -15.84 21.97 -16.00
N VAL A 103 -15.03 21.42 -15.10
CA VAL A 103 -14.53 22.15 -13.93
C VAL A 103 -13.61 23.30 -14.34
N VAL A 104 -12.70 23.08 -15.28
CA VAL A 104 -11.78 24.11 -15.78
C VAL A 104 -12.55 25.23 -16.48
N THR A 105 -13.52 24.91 -17.34
CA THR A 105 -14.35 25.92 -18.02
C THR A 105 -15.21 26.69 -17.01
N GLY A 106 -15.79 26.01 -16.03
CA GLY A 106 -16.49 26.64 -14.91
C GLY A 106 -15.60 27.58 -14.10
N ALA A 107 -14.37 27.16 -13.78
CA ALA A 107 -13.39 27.98 -13.07
C ALA A 107 -12.97 29.21 -13.88
N ILE A 108 -12.73 29.07 -15.19
CA ILE A 108 -12.40 30.19 -16.09
C ILE A 108 -13.57 31.17 -16.18
N LYS A 109 -14.79 30.67 -16.39
CA LYS A 109 -16.01 31.49 -16.45
C LYS A 109 -16.27 32.20 -15.13
N PHE A 110 -16.05 31.52 -14.01
CA PHE A 110 -16.12 32.11 -12.69
C PHE A 110 -15.08 33.22 -12.53
N LEU A 111 -13.81 32.99 -12.87
CA LEU A 111 -12.75 34.02 -12.83
C LEU A 111 -13.08 35.24 -13.70
N GLN A 112 -13.58 35.03 -14.92
CA GLN A 112 -13.97 36.09 -15.84
C GLN A 112 -15.17 36.89 -15.31
N TRP A 113 -16.21 36.20 -14.83
CA TRP A 113 -17.44 36.84 -14.34
C TRP A 113 -17.19 37.67 -13.08
N SER A 114 -16.39 37.14 -12.17
CA SER A 114 -16.15 37.75 -10.87
C SER A 114 -15.10 38.87 -10.92
N SER A 115 -14.38 39.06 -12.04
CA SER A 115 -13.28 40.04 -12.18
C SER A 115 -12.34 40.03 -10.97
N LEU A 116 -12.14 38.85 -10.35
CA LEU A 116 -11.53 38.71 -9.02
C LEU A 116 -10.10 39.27 -8.96
N LEU A 117 -9.40 39.28 -10.10
CA LEU A 117 -8.04 39.80 -10.22
C LEU A 117 -7.97 41.29 -10.58
N SER A 118 -9.09 41.92 -10.98
CA SER A 118 -9.14 43.34 -11.35
C SER A 118 -9.91 44.20 -10.34
N SER A 119 -10.81 43.60 -9.55
CA SER A 119 -11.56 44.29 -8.50
C SER A 119 -10.84 44.17 -7.16
N TRP A 120 -10.66 45.29 -6.45
CA TRP A 120 -10.03 45.34 -5.12
C TRP A 120 -10.65 44.35 -4.13
N LYS A 121 -11.96 44.10 -4.23
CA LYS A 121 -12.70 43.14 -3.39
C LYS A 121 -12.29 41.70 -3.68
N GLY A 122 -11.97 41.39 -4.94
CA GLY A 122 -11.54 40.05 -5.33
C GLY A 122 -10.10 39.75 -4.95
N ILE A 123 -9.21 40.74 -5.06
CA ILE A 123 -7.82 40.64 -4.59
C ILE A 123 -7.80 40.40 -3.08
N ALA A 124 -8.61 41.13 -2.31
CA ALA A 124 -8.72 40.94 -0.87
C ALA A 124 -9.21 39.52 -0.50
N PHE A 125 -10.26 39.03 -1.17
CA PHE A 125 -10.79 37.68 -0.93
C PHE A 125 -9.78 36.59 -1.32
N SER A 126 -9.06 36.78 -2.43
CA SER A 126 -8.00 35.87 -2.87
C SER A 126 -6.83 35.84 -1.89
N ALA A 127 -6.39 37.00 -1.38
CA ALA A 127 -5.31 37.09 -0.39
C ALA A 127 -5.67 36.40 0.93
N ILE A 128 -6.91 36.56 1.39
CA ILE A 128 -7.42 35.87 2.59
C ILE A 128 -7.44 34.35 2.35
N GLY A 129 -7.97 33.90 1.20
CA GLY A 129 -7.99 32.49 0.83
C GLY A 129 -6.59 31.88 0.76
N LEU A 130 -5.63 32.59 0.15
CA LEU A 130 -4.23 32.19 0.09
C LEU A 130 -3.65 32.07 1.51
N GLY A 131 -3.85 33.06 2.37
CA GLY A 131 -3.39 33.03 3.76
C GLY A 131 -3.95 31.86 4.57
N VAL A 132 -5.23 31.52 4.38
CA VAL A 132 -5.86 30.34 5.00
C VAL A 132 -5.21 29.05 4.50
N VAL A 133 -4.97 28.93 3.19
CA VAL A 133 -4.30 27.75 2.62
C VAL A 133 -2.87 27.60 3.16
N THR A 134 -2.10 28.68 3.25
CA THR A 134 -0.74 28.64 3.82
C THR A 134 -0.76 28.26 5.30
N LEU A 135 -1.73 28.77 6.07
CA LEU A 135 -1.91 28.41 7.47
C LEU A 135 -2.26 26.91 7.62
N LEU A 136 -3.21 26.41 6.84
CA LEU A 136 -3.59 24.99 6.84
C LEU A 136 -2.41 24.11 6.43
N MET A 137 -1.64 24.51 5.42
CA MET A 137 -0.45 23.77 4.99
C MET A 137 0.62 23.75 6.10
N HIS A 138 0.82 24.88 6.80
CA HIS A 138 1.74 24.94 7.94
C HIS A 138 1.29 24.02 9.09
N ILE A 139 -0.01 24.01 9.39
CA ILE A 139 -0.61 23.12 10.39
C ILE A 139 -0.41 21.64 10.00
N LEU A 140 -0.68 21.28 8.74
CA LEU A 140 -0.49 19.92 8.23
C LEU A 140 0.97 19.47 8.26
N ILE A 141 1.92 20.36 7.94
CA ILE A 141 3.36 20.05 8.03
C ILE A 141 3.76 19.78 9.49
N GLN A 142 3.29 20.61 10.44
CA GLN A 142 3.53 20.41 11.86
C GLN A 142 2.93 19.09 12.37
N PHE A 143 1.71 18.75 11.93
CA PHE A 143 1.09 17.45 12.24
C PHE A 143 1.79 16.27 11.57
N SER A 144 2.36 16.47 10.37
CA SER A 144 3.11 15.43 9.65
C SER A 144 4.47 15.17 10.27
N GLN A 145 5.07 16.12 10.99
CA GLN A 145 6.24 15.88 11.83
C GLN A 145 5.85 15.16 13.14
N ALA A 146 5.10 14.06 13.03
CA ALA A 146 4.77 13.17 14.14
C ALA A 146 6.04 12.42 14.62
N GLU A 147 7.04 13.17 15.05
CA GLU A 147 8.27 12.75 15.70
C GLU A 147 8.00 12.57 17.20
N ARG A 148 6.99 11.76 17.51
CA ARG A 148 6.76 11.19 18.85
C ARG A 148 6.41 9.72 18.74
N SER A 149 7.28 8.95 18.09
CA SER A 149 7.49 7.57 18.51
C SER A 149 8.13 7.62 19.89
N THR A 150 7.33 7.44 20.93
CA THR A 150 7.86 7.10 22.26
C THR A 150 8.74 5.85 22.08
N PRO A 151 10.04 5.90 22.40
CA PRO A 151 10.85 4.69 22.39
C PRO A 151 10.22 3.75 23.41
N SER A 152 9.85 2.53 23.00
CA SER A 152 9.48 1.50 23.97
C SER A 152 10.64 1.35 24.93
N LYS A 153 10.37 1.54 26.22
CA LYS A 153 11.33 1.31 27.30
C LYS A 153 11.64 -0.18 27.31
N VAL A 154 12.70 -0.58 26.61
CA VAL A 154 13.22 -1.94 26.63
C VAL A 154 13.67 -2.20 28.07
N ALA A 155 13.00 -3.12 28.75
CA ALA A 155 13.45 -3.61 30.05
C ALA A 155 14.84 -4.26 29.86
N PRO A 156 15.83 -3.98 30.74
CA PRO A 156 17.13 -4.58 30.60
C PRO A 156 16.98 -6.10 30.72
N ALA A 157 17.52 -6.82 29.73
CA ALA A 157 17.60 -8.27 29.77
C ALA A 157 18.38 -8.66 31.03
N LYS A 158 17.68 -9.28 31.98
CA LYS A 158 18.25 -9.86 33.20
C LYS A 158 19.37 -10.83 32.78
N SER A 159 20.61 -10.47 33.08
CA SER A 159 21.82 -11.25 32.82
C SER A 159 21.77 -12.57 33.59
N ARG A 160 21.14 -13.60 33.01
CA ARG A 160 21.09 -14.95 33.58
C ARG A 160 22.27 -15.83 33.16
N ASN A 161 23.21 -15.31 32.36
CA ASN A 161 24.30 -16.11 31.80
C ASN A 161 25.64 -15.98 32.54
N ARG A 162 25.77 -15.11 33.55
CA ARG A 162 27.05 -14.94 34.25
C ARG A 162 27.25 -15.93 35.41
N GLU A 163 26.18 -16.30 36.10
CA GLU A 163 26.25 -17.29 37.20
C GLU A 163 26.46 -18.73 36.69
N GLU A 164 26.00 -19.08 35.48
CA GLU A 164 26.22 -20.42 34.94
C GLU A 164 27.64 -20.63 34.39
N ILE A 165 28.33 -19.55 34.01
CA ILE A 165 29.72 -19.63 33.53
C ILE A 165 30.69 -19.70 34.72
N GLU A 166 30.48 -18.91 35.78
CA GLU A 166 31.32 -18.97 37.00
C GLU A 166 31.11 -20.29 37.80
N ALA A 167 29.93 -20.91 37.72
CA ALA A 167 29.68 -22.22 38.36
C ALA A 167 30.33 -23.42 37.63
N ARG A 168 30.68 -23.27 36.34
CA ARG A 168 31.37 -24.32 35.57
C ARG A 168 32.89 -24.26 35.72
N ASP A 169 33.44 -23.09 35.99
CA ASP A 169 34.89 -22.91 36.16
C ASP A 169 35.37 -23.40 37.55
N ASN A 170 34.55 -23.23 38.58
CA ASN A 170 34.91 -23.58 39.96
C ASN A 170 34.75 -25.08 40.32
N LYS A 171 34.60 -25.95 39.32
CA LYS A 171 34.41 -27.41 39.52
C LYS A 171 35.55 -28.25 38.92
N GLN A 172 36.63 -27.60 38.48
CA GLN A 172 37.72 -28.24 37.77
C GLN A 172 39.10 -28.08 38.44
N ASP A 173 39.15 -27.58 39.68
CA ASP A 173 40.34 -27.58 40.55
C ASP A 173 40.12 -28.46 41.79
#